data_AF-A0A160IJ07-F1
#
_entry.id   AF-A0A160IJ07-F1
#
_cell.length_a   1.000
_cell.length_b   1.000
_cell.length_c   1.000
_cell.angle_alpha   90.00
_cell.angle_beta   90.00
_cell.angle_gamma   90.00
#
_symmetry.space_group_name_H-M   'P 1'
#
loop_
_entity.id
_entity.type
_entity.pdbx_description
1 polymer ?
#
loop_
_entity_poly.entity_id
_entity_poly.type
_entity_poly.pdbx_seq_one_letter_code
_entity_poly.pdbx_strand_id
1 'polypeptide(L)'
;MLVKDRGKSIRIRKLEVMQRRVIKLHPKYLIMEDELSGRLAGHFGEQSNDYFLKPFRNFSVMHDLRLTAHESYFQIDTLLLSPRYLLNLEVKYITGTLIFDHLNQVIRVKDDGSEEAFRNPIFQVKRQQSHLIEWMTKNRTPPIPVRSLVVMSNPRTIIKALPSNKDVLHYITHSPYLQEKIKVIDKMYTDEKLTIKEVNKLSKMLVRHHVPENPDLLKRYGIEDKDIIKGVYCTECFYLPVVRKKAVWLCPKCLHKSKDLHLYSLSDYVLLFGKSITNKQLCEFLCLSSRHIGKRLLNDMNLPHTGGKKGRVYTLPDPY
;
A
#
# COMPACT_ATOMS: atom_id res chain seq x y z
N MET A 1 11.42 -2.36 17.60
CA MET A 1 12.19 -2.67 16.38
C MET A 1 11.26 -2.64 15.17
N LEU A 2 11.57 -1.85 14.14
CA LEU A 2 10.82 -1.88 12.88
C LEU A 2 11.22 -3.13 12.10
N VAL A 3 10.25 -3.98 11.76
CA VAL A 3 10.47 -5.26 11.06
C VAL A 3 10.03 -5.19 9.60
N LYS A 4 8.95 -4.46 9.31
CA LYS A 4 8.48 -4.18 7.95
C LYS A 4 8.11 -2.71 7.85
N ASP A 5 8.84 -1.99 6.99
CA ASP A 5 8.65 -0.56 6.78
C ASP A 5 7.33 -0.25 6.03
N ARG A 6 6.83 0.97 6.21
CA ARG A 6 5.66 1.48 5.52
C ARG A 6 6.06 2.03 4.16
N GLY A 7 5.46 1.50 3.11
CA GLY A 7 5.62 2.00 1.75
C GLY A 7 4.28 2.21 1.07
N LYS A 8 4.27 2.93 -0.05
CA LYS A 8 3.10 2.96 -0.94
C LYS A 8 2.83 1.55 -1.43
N SER A 9 1.57 1.10 -1.29
CA SER A 9 1.14 -0.19 -1.81
C SER A 9 1.35 -0.27 -3.33
N ILE A 10 1.50 -1.48 -3.85
CA ILE A 10 1.65 -1.72 -5.30
C ILE A 10 0.48 -1.06 -6.05
N ARG A 11 -0.73 -1.13 -5.49
CA ARG A 11 -1.92 -0.51 -6.06
C ARG A 11 -1.82 1.02 -6.18
N ILE A 12 -1.34 1.72 -5.16
CA ILE A 12 -1.09 3.17 -5.23
C ILE A 12 -0.09 3.46 -6.35
N ARG A 13 1.03 2.73 -6.39
CA ARG A 13 2.07 2.92 -7.41
C ARG A 13 1.54 2.69 -8.82
N LYS A 14 0.71 1.66 -9.03
CA LYS A 14 0.04 1.41 -10.32
C LYS A 14 -0.89 2.56 -10.70
N LEU A 15 -1.70 3.06 -9.77
CA LEU A 15 -2.58 4.20 -10.02
C LEU A 15 -1.79 5.48 -10.36
N GLU A 16 -0.66 5.75 -9.69
CA GLU A 16 0.23 6.88 -10.03
C GLU A 16 0.80 6.75 -11.45
N VAL A 17 1.17 5.52 -11.86
CA VAL A 17 1.63 5.24 -13.23
C VAL A 17 0.50 5.45 -14.23
N MET A 18 -0.70 4.95 -13.93
CA MET A 18 -1.88 5.12 -14.78
C MET A 18 -2.27 6.59 -14.90
N GLN A 19 -2.19 7.39 -13.83
CA GLN A 19 -2.43 8.83 -13.90
C GLN A 19 -1.44 9.55 -14.83
N ARG A 20 -0.18 9.12 -14.84
CA ARG A 20 0.83 9.66 -15.78
C ARG A 20 0.64 9.21 -17.22
N ARG A 21 0.20 7.96 -17.44
CA ARG A 21 0.27 7.29 -18.74
C ARG A 21 -1.05 7.09 -19.44
N VAL A 22 -2.19 7.10 -18.76
CA VAL A 22 -3.48 6.98 -19.44
C VAL A 22 -3.83 8.31 -20.08
N ILE A 23 -4.33 8.28 -21.32
CA ILE A 23 -4.85 9.47 -22.00
C ILE A 23 -5.93 10.15 -21.14
N LYS A 24 -5.79 11.47 -20.93
CA LYS A 24 -6.70 12.23 -20.05
C LYS A 24 -8.17 12.22 -20.50
N LEU A 25 -8.40 12.00 -21.79
CA LEU A 25 -9.74 11.94 -22.39
C LEU A 25 -10.44 10.58 -22.16
N HIS A 26 -9.76 9.59 -21.59
CA HIS A 26 -10.36 8.28 -21.33
C HIS A 26 -11.54 8.41 -20.34
N PRO A 27 -12.71 7.79 -20.60
CA PRO A 27 -13.91 7.95 -19.76
C PRO A 27 -13.74 7.57 -18.28
N LYS A 28 -12.74 6.72 -17.97
CA LYS A 28 -12.43 6.27 -16.59
C LYS A 28 -11.33 7.09 -15.92
N TYR A 29 -10.75 8.10 -16.56
CA TYR A 29 -9.61 8.86 -16.01
C TYR A 29 -9.93 9.48 -14.65
N LEU A 30 -11.03 10.22 -14.53
CA LEU A 30 -11.44 10.87 -13.28
C LEU A 30 -11.72 9.87 -12.15
N ILE A 31 -12.28 8.69 -12.48
CA ILE A 31 -12.55 7.64 -11.48
C ILE A 31 -11.24 7.06 -10.93
N MET A 32 -10.21 6.89 -11.76
CA MET A 32 -8.89 6.45 -11.31
C MET A 32 -8.21 7.51 -10.45
N GLU A 33 -8.35 8.79 -10.82
CA GLU A 33 -7.80 9.92 -10.07
C GLU A 33 -8.44 10.08 -8.70
N ASP A 34 -9.76 9.89 -8.60
CA ASP A 34 -10.48 9.87 -7.32
C ASP A 34 -10.04 8.69 -6.45
N GLU A 35 -9.92 7.48 -7.01
CA GLU A 35 -9.39 6.32 -6.26
C GLU A 35 -7.96 6.56 -5.77
N LEU A 36 -7.09 7.11 -6.62
CA LEU A 36 -5.71 7.45 -6.24
C LEU A 36 -5.70 8.46 -5.07
N SER A 37 -6.50 9.51 -5.17
CA SER A 37 -6.60 10.56 -4.14
C SER A 37 -7.06 9.99 -2.81
N GLY A 38 -8.12 9.16 -2.80
CA GLY A 38 -8.59 8.50 -1.58
C GLY A 38 -7.55 7.57 -0.96
N ARG A 39 -6.79 6.83 -1.79
CA ARG A 39 -5.72 5.94 -1.30
C ARG A 39 -4.50 6.69 -0.77
N LEU A 40 -4.12 7.81 -1.40
CA LEU A 40 -3.05 8.67 -0.91
C LEU A 40 -3.44 9.30 0.44
N ALA A 41 -4.69 9.71 0.60
CA ALA A 41 -5.19 10.22 1.89
C ALA A 41 -5.13 9.14 2.99
N GLY A 42 -5.53 7.90 2.67
CA GLY A 42 -5.38 6.76 3.58
C GLY A 42 -3.92 6.50 3.98
N HIS A 43 -3.03 6.43 2.98
CA HIS A 43 -1.59 6.25 3.21
C HIS A 43 -0.97 7.38 4.05
N PHE A 44 -1.40 8.63 3.83
CA PHE A 44 -0.97 9.77 4.64
C PHE A 44 -1.43 9.62 6.10
N GLY A 45 -2.69 9.23 6.32
CA GLY A 45 -3.22 8.96 7.66
C GLY A 45 -2.44 7.89 8.39
N GLU A 46 -2.13 6.80 7.70
CA GLU A 46 -1.24 5.74 8.18
C GLU A 46 0.17 6.26 8.55
N GLN A 47 0.83 6.99 7.66
CA GLN A 47 2.16 7.56 7.90
C GLN A 47 2.18 8.52 9.10
N SER A 48 1.12 9.32 9.27
CA SER A 48 1.04 10.25 10.39
C SER A 48 1.01 9.53 11.75
N ASN A 49 0.53 8.28 11.80
CA ASN A 49 0.50 7.48 13.01
C ASN A 49 1.88 6.96 13.46
N ASP A 50 2.84 6.85 12.54
CA ASP A 50 4.18 6.34 12.86
C ASP A 50 4.90 7.26 13.87
N TYR A 51 4.59 8.56 13.86
CA TYR A 51 5.07 9.50 14.88
C TYR A 51 4.67 9.08 16.30
N PHE A 52 3.40 8.71 16.50
CA PHE A 52 2.87 8.35 17.81
C PHE A 52 3.41 6.99 18.30
N LEU A 53 3.90 6.14 17.39
CA LEU A 53 4.47 4.83 17.73
C LEU A 53 5.96 4.90 18.12
N LYS A 54 6.66 6.01 17.86
CA LYS A 54 8.11 6.16 18.13
C LYS A 54 8.55 5.79 19.56
N PRO A 55 7.79 6.11 20.63
CA PRO A 55 8.20 5.75 22.01
C PRO A 55 8.16 4.25 22.30
N PHE A 56 7.37 3.47 21.56
CA PHE A 56 7.12 2.04 21.80
C PHE A 56 8.19 1.14 21.17
N ARG A 57 9.47 1.40 21.46
CA ARG A 57 10.62 0.71 20.86
C ARG A 57 10.72 -0.77 21.23
N ASN A 58 10.10 -1.15 22.36
CA ASN A 58 9.99 -2.51 22.87
C ASN A 58 9.08 -3.42 22.02
N PHE A 59 8.26 -2.85 21.14
CA PHE A 59 7.46 -3.64 20.21
C PHE A 59 8.24 -3.95 18.93
N SER A 60 8.00 -5.12 18.36
CA SER A 60 8.27 -5.37 16.94
C SER A 60 7.11 -4.79 16.13
N VAL A 61 7.40 -3.93 15.16
CA VAL A 61 6.40 -3.19 14.39
C VAL A 61 6.41 -3.65 12.93
N MET A 62 5.23 -3.95 12.40
CA MET A 62 5.04 -4.32 10.99
C MET A 62 3.92 -3.50 10.39
N HIS A 63 4.20 -2.86 9.26
CA HIS A 63 3.20 -2.09 8.52
C HIS A 63 2.64 -2.89 7.34
N ASP A 64 1.38 -2.64 6.97
CA ASP A 64 0.74 -3.16 5.77
C ASP A 64 0.92 -4.69 5.61
N LEU A 65 0.61 -5.43 6.67
CA LEU A 65 0.76 -6.88 6.71
C LEU A 65 -0.50 -7.54 6.15
N ARG A 66 -0.39 -8.12 4.96
CA ARG A 66 -1.45 -8.87 4.29
C ARG A 66 -1.19 -10.38 4.34
N LEU A 67 -2.10 -11.14 4.97
CA LEU A 67 -2.01 -12.58 5.20
C LEU A 67 -3.23 -13.31 4.63
N THR A 68 -3.09 -14.62 4.41
CA THR A 68 -4.19 -15.48 3.94
C THR A 68 -5.16 -15.82 5.07
N ALA A 69 -6.46 -15.73 4.81
CA ALA A 69 -7.53 -16.25 5.67
C ALA A 69 -8.51 -17.06 4.82
N HIS A 70 -8.53 -18.38 5.04
CA HIS A 70 -9.22 -19.36 4.19
C HIS A 70 -8.87 -19.17 2.70
N GLU A 71 -9.86 -18.91 1.85
CA GLU A 71 -9.73 -18.65 0.42
C GLU A 71 -9.53 -17.15 0.09
N SER A 72 -9.40 -16.31 1.11
CA SER A 72 -9.27 -14.86 0.98
C SER A 72 -8.01 -14.33 1.68
N TYR A 73 -7.93 -13.01 1.82
CA TYR A 73 -6.86 -12.34 2.52
C TYR A 73 -7.42 -11.28 3.45
N PHE A 74 -6.71 -11.04 4.55
CA PHE A 74 -6.93 -9.91 5.43
C PHE A 74 -5.65 -9.08 5.53
N GLN A 75 -5.83 -7.79 5.75
CA GLN A 75 -4.76 -6.82 5.85
C GLN A 75 -4.82 -6.15 7.22
N ILE A 76 -3.64 -5.90 7.78
CA ILE A 76 -3.42 -5.18 9.03
C ILE A 76 -2.53 -3.98 8.71
N ASP A 77 -3.02 -2.76 8.95
CA ASP A 77 -2.28 -1.54 8.62
C ASP A 77 -1.03 -1.40 9.48
N THR A 78 -1.13 -1.72 10.78
CA THR A 78 0.02 -1.79 11.68
C THR A 78 -0.18 -2.83 12.77
N LEU A 79 0.76 -3.78 12.86
CA LEU A 79 0.80 -4.78 13.92
C LEU A 79 1.97 -4.47 14.86
N LEU A 80 1.67 -4.31 16.15
CA LEU A 80 2.66 -4.27 17.22
C LEU A 80 2.72 -5.64 17.90
N LEU A 81 3.93 -6.18 18.07
CA LEU A 81 4.15 -7.45 18.73
C LEU A 81 5.03 -7.24 19.96
N SER A 82 4.60 -7.82 21.09
CA SER A 82 5.37 -7.92 22.32
C SER A 82 5.35 -9.35 22.85
N PRO A 83 6.21 -9.68 23.83
CA PRO A 83 6.12 -10.92 24.61
C PRO A 83 4.75 -11.18 25.26
N ARG A 84 3.97 -10.14 25.54
CA ARG A 84 2.77 -10.19 26.39
C ARG A 84 1.47 -10.22 25.58
N TYR A 85 1.42 -9.47 24.47
CA TYR A 85 0.26 -9.39 23.58
C TYR A 85 0.64 -8.85 22.19
N LEU A 86 -0.29 -9.01 21.24
CA LEU A 86 -0.26 -8.37 19.93
C LEU A 86 -1.34 -7.27 19.85
N LEU A 87 -1.03 -6.17 19.17
CA LEU A 87 -1.95 -5.06 18.94
C LEU A 87 -2.07 -4.76 17.45
N ASN A 88 -3.27 -5.00 16.92
CA ASN A 88 -3.67 -4.60 15.57
C ASN A 88 -4.16 -3.14 15.61
N LEU A 89 -3.60 -2.29 14.76
CA LEU A 89 -4.05 -0.92 14.56
C LEU A 89 -4.58 -0.80 13.13
N GLU A 90 -5.86 -0.50 13.01
CA GLU A 90 -6.51 -0.09 11.75
C GLU A 90 -6.59 1.42 11.73
N VAL A 91 -5.99 2.05 10.73
CA VAL A 91 -5.95 3.51 10.63
C VAL A 91 -7.03 4.00 9.69
N LYS A 92 -7.81 4.98 10.13
CA LYS A 92 -8.83 5.63 9.29
C LYS A 92 -8.58 7.13 9.18
N TYR A 93 -8.39 7.58 7.96
CA TYR A 93 -8.37 9.00 7.62
C TYR A 93 -9.73 9.42 7.05
N ILE A 94 -10.65 9.85 7.93
CA ILE A 94 -12.05 10.16 7.58
C ILE A 94 -12.35 11.61 7.94
N THR A 95 -13.01 12.36 7.06
CA THR A 95 -13.56 13.70 7.37
C THR A 95 -15.01 13.61 7.83
N GLY A 96 -15.50 14.62 8.55
CA GLY A 96 -16.89 14.71 9.00
C GLY A 96 -17.15 14.03 10.35
N THR A 97 -18.43 13.81 10.64
CA THR A 97 -18.90 13.22 11.90
C THR A 97 -19.32 11.76 11.69
N LEU A 98 -18.77 10.84 12.48
CA LEU A 98 -19.20 9.45 12.55
C LEU A 98 -20.15 9.25 13.73
N ILE A 99 -21.38 8.87 13.43
CA ILE A 99 -22.43 8.58 14.40
C ILE A 99 -22.61 7.07 14.50
N PHE A 100 -22.33 6.52 15.68
CA PHE A 100 -22.53 5.11 16.00
C PHE A 100 -23.89 4.93 16.66
N ASP A 101 -24.79 4.21 15.98
CA ASP A 101 -26.17 4.03 16.43
C ASP A 101 -26.35 2.76 17.30
N HIS A 102 -27.62 2.42 17.57
CA HIS A 102 -28.02 1.26 18.38
C HIS A 102 -28.07 -0.05 17.58
N LEU A 103 -28.11 0.01 16.25
CA LEU A 103 -28.13 -1.16 15.34
C LEU A 103 -26.73 -1.57 14.89
N ASN A 104 -25.69 -0.95 15.44
CA ASN A 104 -24.29 -1.06 15.01
C ASN A 104 -24.03 -0.51 13.60
N GLN A 105 -24.92 0.31 13.08
CA GLN A 105 -24.69 1.13 11.90
C GLN A 105 -23.79 2.31 12.26
N VAL A 106 -23.00 2.75 11.28
CA VAL A 106 -22.26 4.00 11.38
C VAL A 106 -22.77 4.90 10.27
N ILE A 107 -23.19 6.10 10.63
CA ILE A 107 -23.61 7.14 9.69
C ILE A 107 -22.49 8.17 9.65
N ARG A 108 -22.04 8.52 8.44
CA ARG A 108 -21.10 9.61 8.25
C ARG A 108 -21.83 10.83 7.73
N VAL A 109 -21.78 11.92 8.51
CA VAL A 109 -22.26 13.24 8.11
C VAL A 109 -21.06 14.04 7.61
N LYS A 110 -21.10 14.45 6.34
CA LYS A 110 -20.05 15.26 5.70
C LYS A 110 -20.22 16.75 6.01
N ASP A 111 -19.21 17.53 5.67
CA ASP A 111 -19.20 18.98 5.95
C ASP A 111 -20.29 19.74 5.16
N ASP A 112 -20.78 19.19 4.05
CA ASP A 112 -21.90 19.70 3.26
C ASP A 112 -23.29 19.28 3.82
N GLY A 113 -23.32 18.56 4.94
CA GLY A 113 -24.52 18.03 5.57
C GLY A 113 -25.07 16.74 4.95
N SER A 114 -24.44 16.21 3.90
CA SER A 114 -24.86 14.94 3.31
C SER A 114 -24.54 13.76 4.23
N GLU A 115 -25.44 12.78 4.26
CA GLU A 115 -25.30 11.56 5.05
C GLU A 115 -25.04 10.35 4.16
N GLU A 116 -24.11 9.49 4.57
CA GLU A 116 -23.87 8.20 3.95
C GLU A 116 -23.76 7.09 4.99
N ALA A 117 -24.26 5.90 4.63
CA ALA A 117 -23.99 4.71 5.40
C ALA A 117 -22.49 4.39 5.34
N PHE A 118 -21.84 4.35 6.50
CA PHE A 118 -20.42 4.06 6.63
C PHE A 118 -20.22 2.67 7.22
N ARG A 119 -19.23 1.94 6.69
CA ARG A 119 -18.91 0.61 7.20
C ARG A 119 -18.36 0.73 8.61
N ASN A 120 -18.97 0.03 9.56
CA ASN A 120 -18.54 0.07 10.96
C ASN A 120 -17.08 -0.45 11.10
N PRO A 121 -16.13 0.41 11.50
CA PRO A 121 -14.73 0.02 11.55
C PRO A 121 -14.42 -0.94 12.71
N ILE A 122 -15.27 -0.99 13.76
CA ILE A 122 -15.10 -1.91 14.89
C ILE A 122 -15.28 -3.35 14.42
N PHE A 123 -16.26 -3.63 13.57
CA PHE A 123 -16.43 -4.97 13.02
C PHE A 123 -15.30 -5.36 12.06
N GLN A 124 -14.69 -4.40 11.38
CA GLN A 124 -13.52 -4.65 10.54
C GLN A 124 -12.36 -5.16 11.41
N VAL A 125 -12.03 -4.46 12.51
CA VAL A 125 -10.92 -4.87 13.39
C VAL A 125 -11.21 -6.15 14.16
N LYS A 126 -12.45 -6.38 14.61
CA LYS A 126 -12.85 -7.66 15.24
C LYS A 126 -12.64 -8.84 14.29
N ARG A 127 -12.94 -8.67 13.01
CA ARG A 127 -12.72 -9.69 11.97
C ARG A 127 -11.23 -9.92 11.71
N GLN A 128 -10.44 -8.86 11.54
CA GLN A 128 -8.99 -8.97 11.38
C GLN A 128 -8.34 -9.68 12.58
N GLN A 129 -8.77 -9.34 13.81
CA GLN A 129 -8.31 -10.00 15.03
C GLN A 129 -8.59 -11.50 14.99
N SER A 130 -9.82 -11.88 14.63
CA SER A 130 -10.23 -13.29 14.55
C SER A 130 -9.39 -14.04 13.52
N HIS A 131 -9.19 -13.47 12.33
CA HIS A 131 -8.35 -14.07 11.29
C HIS A 131 -6.87 -14.17 11.71
N LEU A 132 -6.34 -13.18 12.44
CA LEU A 132 -4.97 -13.24 12.94
C LEU A 132 -4.80 -14.36 13.98
N ILE A 133 -5.75 -14.52 14.90
CA ILE A 133 -5.74 -15.60 15.89
C ILE A 133 -5.80 -16.97 15.20
N GLU A 134 -6.70 -17.13 14.23
CA GLU A 134 -6.81 -18.36 13.46
C GLU A 134 -5.53 -18.65 12.68
N TRP A 135 -4.97 -17.65 12.00
CA TRP A 135 -3.72 -17.75 11.27
C TRP A 135 -2.57 -18.19 12.20
N MET A 136 -2.46 -17.59 13.39
CA MET A 136 -1.45 -17.96 14.40
C MET A 136 -1.64 -19.40 14.89
N THR A 137 -2.88 -19.80 15.14
CA THR A 137 -3.23 -21.18 15.57
C THR A 137 -2.83 -22.20 14.52
N LYS A 138 -3.18 -21.96 13.24
CA LYS A 138 -2.80 -22.81 12.10
C LYS A 138 -1.28 -22.94 11.96
N ASN A 139 -0.54 -21.88 12.28
CA ASN A 139 0.92 -21.86 12.25
C ASN A 139 1.59 -22.29 13.58
N ARG A 140 0.81 -22.88 14.51
CA ARG A 140 1.29 -23.44 15.78
C ARG A 140 2.02 -22.40 16.66
N THR A 141 1.60 -21.14 16.60
CA THR A 141 2.07 -20.11 17.53
C THR A 141 1.42 -20.34 18.90
N PRO A 142 2.17 -20.25 20.02
CA PRO A 142 1.57 -20.35 21.34
C PRO A 142 0.46 -19.30 21.54
N PRO A 143 -0.62 -19.63 22.30
CA PRO A 143 -1.70 -18.68 22.55
C PRO A 143 -1.19 -17.40 23.22
N ILE A 144 -1.47 -16.27 22.59
CA ILE A 144 -1.10 -14.94 23.07
C ILE A 144 -2.28 -13.99 22.88
N PRO A 145 -2.59 -13.10 23.84
CA PRO A 145 -3.66 -12.13 23.68
C PRO A 145 -3.47 -11.26 22.42
N VAL A 146 -4.55 -11.07 21.66
CA VAL A 146 -4.61 -10.13 20.55
C VAL A 146 -5.65 -9.07 20.87
N ARG A 147 -5.25 -7.80 20.74
CA ARG A 147 -6.15 -6.65 20.82
C ARG A 147 -6.18 -5.92 19.49
N SER A 148 -7.23 -5.14 19.28
CA SER A 148 -7.30 -4.25 18.13
C SER A 148 -7.78 -2.87 18.52
N LEU A 149 -7.32 -1.86 17.80
CA LEU A 149 -7.81 -0.49 17.87
C LEU A 149 -8.09 0.02 16.45
N VAL A 150 -9.13 0.83 16.34
CA VAL A 150 -9.36 1.71 15.22
C VAL A 150 -8.80 3.08 15.59
N VAL A 151 -7.84 3.58 14.82
CA VAL A 151 -7.16 4.85 15.04
C VAL A 151 -7.66 5.88 14.04
N MET A 152 -8.39 6.89 14.52
CA MET A 152 -8.80 8.03 13.70
C MET A 152 -7.61 8.98 13.53
N SER A 153 -7.02 9.01 12.34
CA SER A 153 -5.84 9.82 12.05
C SER A 153 -6.14 11.24 11.61
N ASN A 154 -7.38 11.53 11.20
CA ASN A 154 -7.80 12.89 10.94
C ASN A 154 -8.23 13.54 12.27
N PRO A 155 -7.56 14.61 12.73
CA PRO A 155 -7.91 15.28 13.99
C PRO A 155 -9.26 16.01 13.93
N ARG A 156 -9.81 16.22 12.73
CA ARG A 156 -11.12 16.88 12.54
C ARG A 156 -12.29 15.90 12.56
N THR A 157 -12.05 14.59 12.60
CA THR A 157 -13.14 13.62 12.71
C THR A 157 -13.86 13.82 14.05
N ILE A 158 -15.18 13.90 14.01
CA ILE A 158 -16.00 13.90 15.24
C ILE A 158 -16.59 12.51 15.41
N ILE A 159 -16.48 11.93 16.61
CA ILE A 159 -17.09 10.63 16.92
C ILE A 159 -18.22 10.87 17.92
N LYS A 160 -19.44 10.52 17.50
CA LYS A 160 -20.63 10.51 18.37
C LYS A 160 -21.07 9.07 18.54
N ALA A 161 -21.23 8.65 19.79
CA ALA A 161 -21.71 7.32 20.12
C ALA A 161 -22.76 7.42 21.22
N LEU A 162 -23.80 6.60 21.13
CA LEU A 162 -24.76 6.48 22.22
C LEU A 162 -24.08 5.86 23.46
N PRO A 163 -24.51 6.21 24.69
CA PRO A 163 -23.95 5.64 25.92
C PRO A 163 -24.00 4.11 25.99
N SER A 164 -24.95 3.49 25.30
CA SER A 164 -25.08 2.04 25.18
C SER A 164 -23.94 1.39 24.39
N ASN A 165 -23.25 2.14 23.52
CA ASN A 165 -22.20 1.62 22.64
C ASN A 165 -20.82 1.64 23.32
N LYS A 166 -20.64 0.74 24.29
CA LYS A 166 -19.38 0.59 25.05
C LYS A 166 -18.19 0.19 24.18
N ASP A 167 -18.45 -0.44 23.03
CA ASP A 167 -17.42 -0.87 22.09
C ASP A 167 -16.62 0.31 21.52
N VAL A 168 -17.27 1.45 21.27
CA VAL A 168 -16.60 2.65 20.74
C VAL A 168 -15.47 3.10 21.68
N LEU A 169 -15.72 3.14 22.98
CA LEU A 169 -14.71 3.52 23.97
C LEU A 169 -13.55 2.52 24.05
N HIS A 170 -13.81 1.24 23.78
CA HIS A 170 -12.80 0.19 23.86
C HIS A 170 -11.92 0.15 22.62
N TYR A 171 -12.53 0.20 21.43
CA TYR A 171 -11.84 -0.01 20.16
C TYR A 171 -11.36 1.27 19.50
N ILE A 172 -12.01 2.42 19.71
CA ILE A 172 -11.73 3.63 18.92
C ILE A 172 -10.87 4.61 19.73
N THR A 173 -9.87 5.20 19.06
CA THR A 173 -9.05 6.29 19.60
C THR A 173 -8.64 7.25 18.49
N HIS A 174 -8.39 8.52 18.82
CA HIS A 174 -7.72 9.42 17.89
C HIS A 174 -6.20 9.27 18.03
N SER A 175 -5.47 9.51 16.93
CA SER A 175 -4.01 9.42 16.90
C SER A 175 -3.28 10.12 18.06
N PRO A 176 -3.64 11.34 18.48
CA PRO A 176 -2.98 12.00 19.62
C PRO A 176 -3.08 11.24 20.95
N TYR A 177 -4.15 10.44 21.14
CA TYR A 177 -4.39 9.66 22.35
C TYR A 177 -3.93 8.20 22.23
N LEU A 178 -3.37 7.80 21.09
CA LEU A 178 -2.94 6.43 20.84
C LEU A 178 -1.90 5.96 21.87
N GLN A 179 -0.97 6.84 22.25
CA GLN A 179 0.08 6.50 23.22
C GLN A 179 -0.52 6.17 24.60
N GLU A 180 -1.44 6.99 25.08
CA GLU A 180 -2.12 6.74 26.35
C GLU A 180 -2.97 5.47 26.30
N LYS A 181 -3.64 5.21 25.18
CA LYS A 181 -4.40 3.97 24.98
C LYS A 181 -3.50 2.73 25.03
N ILE A 182 -2.33 2.77 24.39
CA ILE A 182 -1.35 1.67 24.44
C ILE A 182 -0.84 1.48 25.87
N LYS A 183 -0.51 2.55 26.62
CA LYS A 183 -0.10 2.45 28.03
C LYS A 183 -1.16 1.79 28.90
N VAL A 184 -2.45 2.08 28.67
CA VAL A 184 -3.56 1.42 29.38
C VAL A 184 -3.59 -0.08 29.05
N ILE A 185 -3.45 -0.46 27.78
CA ILE A 185 -3.41 -1.87 27.36
C ILE A 185 -2.17 -2.58 27.95
N ASP A 186 -1.01 -1.91 27.97
CA ASP A 186 0.23 -2.43 28.56
C ASP A 186 0.06 -2.78 30.04
N LYS A 187 -0.73 -2.02 30.79
CA LYS A 187 -1.03 -2.31 32.20
C LYS A 187 -1.98 -3.50 32.37
N MET A 188 -2.80 -3.82 31.37
CA MET A 188 -3.73 -4.95 31.42
C MET A 188 -3.06 -6.31 31.22
N TYR A 189 -1.88 -6.35 30.58
CA TYR A 189 -1.20 -7.58 30.21
C TYR A 189 0.20 -7.62 30.79
N THR A 190 0.37 -8.08 32.03
CA THR A 190 1.68 -8.12 32.70
C THR A 190 2.49 -9.36 32.36
N ASP A 191 1.83 -10.49 32.10
CA ASP A 191 2.50 -11.77 31.89
C ASP A 191 3.07 -11.92 30.48
N GLU A 192 4.32 -12.33 30.39
CA GLU A 192 4.90 -12.76 29.11
C GLU A 192 4.34 -14.12 28.71
N LYS A 193 3.76 -14.20 27.52
CA LYS A 193 3.25 -15.44 26.91
C LYS A 193 4.20 -16.02 25.87
N LEU A 194 5.11 -15.20 25.36
CA LEU A 194 6.16 -15.58 24.41
C LEU A 194 7.50 -15.04 24.89
N THR A 195 8.56 -15.80 24.69
CA THR A 195 9.94 -15.30 24.84
C THR A 195 10.30 -14.35 23.70
N ILE A 196 11.33 -13.52 23.90
CA ILE A 196 11.87 -12.64 22.85
C ILE A 196 12.28 -13.44 21.59
N LYS A 197 12.82 -14.65 21.77
CA LYS A 197 13.18 -15.55 20.66
C LYS A 197 11.94 -15.98 19.86
N GLU A 198 10.83 -16.29 20.54
CA GLU A 198 9.57 -16.65 19.88
C GLU A 198 8.92 -15.46 19.19
N VAL A 199 8.97 -14.26 19.78
CA VAL A 199 8.51 -13.02 19.12
C VAL A 199 9.29 -12.76 17.82
N ASN A 200 10.61 -12.94 17.84
CA ASN A 200 11.45 -12.80 16.65
C ASN A 200 11.13 -13.87 15.59
N LYS A 201 10.88 -15.11 16.00
CA LYS A 201 10.48 -16.21 15.11
C LYS A 201 9.13 -15.92 14.45
N LEU A 202 8.12 -15.54 15.25
CA LEU A 202 6.80 -15.14 14.77
C LEU A 202 6.91 -13.96 13.80
N SER A 203 7.75 -12.97 14.14
CA SER A 203 7.94 -11.79 13.29
C SER A 203 8.46 -12.15 11.89
N LYS A 204 9.50 -12.99 11.81
CA LYS A 204 10.02 -13.47 10.53
C LYS A 204 8.99 -14.29 9.77
N MET A 205 8.20 -15.10 10.48
CA MET A 205 7.16 -15.93 9.87
C MET A 205 6.04 -15.09 9.26
N LEU A 206 5.57 -14.04 9.94
CA LEU A 206 4.56 -13.11 9.44
C LEU A 206 5.04 -12.41 8.16
N VAL A 207 6.26 -11.88 8.16
CA VAL A 207 6.85 -11.24 6.96
C VAL A 207 7.00 -12.23 5.82
N ARG A 208 7.42 -13.47 6.08
CA ARG A 208 7.56 -14.51 5.05
C ARG A 208 6.22 -14.89 4.40
N HIS A 209 5.12 -14.85 5.16
CA HIS A 209 3.78 -15.15 4.66
C HIS A 209 3.03 -13.91 4.16
N HIS A 210 3.67 -12.74 4.17
CA HIS A 210 3.08 -11.54 3.60
C HIS A 210 2.88 -11.72 2.09
N VAL A 211 1.67 -11.48 1.62
CA VAL A 211 1.33 -11.48 0.20
C VAL A 211 0.77 -10.10 -0.19
N PRO A 212 1.58 -9.21 -0.80
CA PRO A 212 1.13 -7.91 -1.26
C PRO A 212 -0.07 -7.99 -2.20
N GLU A 213 -1.00 -7.04 -2.10
CA GLU A 213 -2.07 -6.90 -3.09
C GLU A 213 -1.48 -6.39 -4.42
N ASN A 214 -1.66 -7.14 -5.51
CA ASN A 214 -1.18 -6.76 -6.84
C ASN A 214 -2.30 -6.92 -7.90
N PRO A 215 -3.32 -6.05 -7.90
CA PRO A 215 -4.47 -6.17 -8.80
C PRO A 215 -4.10 -5.78 -10.24
N ASP A 216 -4.77 -6.39 -11.21
CA ASP A 216 -4.74 -5.96 -12.61
C ASP A 216 -5.69 -4.76 -12.79
N LEU A 217 -5.13 -3.56 -12.62
CA LEU A 217 -5.90 -2.32 -12.74
C LEU A 217 -6.25 -1.98 -14.19
N LEU A 218 -5.41 -2.36 -15.17
CA LEU A 218 -5.74 -2.14 -16.57
C LEU A 218 -7.03 -2.88 -16.93
N LYS A 219 -7.13 -4.15 -16.56
CA LYS A 219 -8.35 -4.95 -16.75
C LYS A 219 -9.54 -4.39 -15.97
N ARG A 220 -9.36 -3.98 -14.71
CA ARG A 220 -10.43 -3.42 -13.87
C ARG A 220 -11.08 -2.18 -14.49
N TYR A 221 -10.28 -1.30 -15.09
CA TYR A 221 -10.77 -0.05 -15.68
C TYR A 221 -11.03 -0.15 -17.19
N GLY A 222 -10.79 -1.31 -17.81
CA GLY A 222 -10.96 -1.51 -19.25
C GLY A 222 -9.98 -0.69 -20.08
N ILE A 223 -8.76 -0.49 -19.59
CA ILE A 223 -7.71 0.28 -20.26
C ILE A 223 -6.97 -0.63 -21.24
N GLU A 224 -6.94 -0.24 -22.51
CA GLU A 224 -6.24 -0.96 -23.56
C GLU A 224 -4.87 -0.33 -23.85
N ASP A 225 -4.01 -1.05 -24.59
CA ASP A 225 -2.66 -0.54 -24.95
C ASP A 225 -2.71 0.79 -25.73
N LYS A 226 -3.78 1.03 -26.50
CA LYS A 226 -4.01 2.28 -27.24
C LYS A 226 -4.25 3.49 -26.33
N ASP A 227 -4.71 3.26 -25.11
CA ASP A 227 -5.00 4.30 -24.13
C ASP A 227 -3.76 4.71 -23.33
N ILE A 228 -2.64 3.99 -23.52
CA ILE A 228 -1.37 4.21 -22.82
C ILE A 228 -0.44 5.08 -23.66
N ILE A 229 -0.06 6.22 -23.09
CA ILE A 229 0.97 7.12 -23.61
C ILE A 229 2.34 6.44 -23.45
N LYS A 230 2.95 6.14 -24.59
CA LYS A 230 4.27 5.51 -24.70
C LYS A 230 5.38 6.57 -24.75
N GLY A 231 6.59 6.12 -24.46
CA GLY A 231 7.81 6.92 -24.41
C GLY A 231 8.40 7.03 -23.02
N VAL A 232 9.57 7.69 -22.97
CA VAL A 232 10.27 7.99 -21.73
C VAL A 232 9.74 9.29 -21.14
N TYR A 233 9.51 9.34 -19.82
CA TYR A 233 9.11 10.57 -19.14
C TYR A 233 10.31 11.26 -18.46
N CYS A 234 10.21 12.57 -18.25
CA CYS A 234 11.19 13.36 -17.50
C CYS A 234 10.96 13.23 -15.99
N THR A 235 11.98 12.87 -15.22
CA THR A 235 11.90 12.74 -13.76
C THR A 235 11.73 14.08 -13.03
N GLU A 236 12.08 15.21 -13.65
CA GLU A 236 12.00 16.54 -13.01
C GLU A 236 10.63 17.22 -13.21
N CYS A 237 10.03 17.08 -14.40
CA CYS A 237 8.80 17.81 -14.75
C CYS A 237 7.68 16.92 -15.29
N PHE A 238 7.88 15.60 -15.27
CA PHE A 238 6.94 14.57 -15.75
C PHE A 238 6.50 14.73 -17.21
N TYR A 239 7.20 15.53 -18.02
CA TYR A 239 6.93 15.62 -19.45
C TYR A 239 7.19 14.29 -20.15
N LEU A 240 6.27 13.87 -21.02
CA LEU A 240 6.28 12.61 -21.74
C LEU A 240 5.74 12.87 -23.16
N PRO A 241 6.45 12.49 -24.24
CA PRO A 241 7.75 11.81 -24.27
C PRO A 241 8.97 12.74 -24.33
N VAL A 242 10.04 12.39 -23.60
CA VAL A 242 11.36 13.01 -23.76
C VAL A 242 12.08 12.48 -25.00
N VAL A 243 13.04 13.26 -25.51
CA VAL A 243 13.73 12.95 -26.78
C VAL A 243 15.10 12.33 -26.50
N ARG A 244 15.43 11.24 -27.19
CA ARG A 244 16.77 10.65 -27.15
C ARG A 244 17.70 11.37 -28.13
N LYS A 245 18.77 12.00 -27.62
CA LYS A 245 19.86 12.57 -28.43
C LYS A 245 21.14 11.78 -28.17
N LYS A 246 21.59 10.99 -29.15
CA LYS A 246 22.71 10.03 -29.01
C LYS A 246 22.47 9.07 -27.83
N ALA A 247 23.25 9.20 -26.75
CA ALA A 247 23.16 8.36 -25.56
C ALA A 247 22.37 9.01 -24.40
N VAL A 248 21.91 10.25 -24.56
CA VAL A 248 21.28 11.04 -23.48
C VAL A 248 19.81 11.28 -23.80
N TRP A 249 18.95 11.20 -22.79
CA TRP A 249 17.58 11.66 -22.85
C TRP A 249 17.51 13.14 -22.47
N LEU A 250 16.89 13.95 -23.33
CA LEU A 250 16.71 15.38 -23.15
C LEU A 250 15.22 15.68 -23.05
N CYS A 251 14.80 16.30 -21.95
CA CYS A 251 13.45 16.83 -21.82
C CYS A 251 13.31 18.12 -22.64
N PRO A 252 12.37 18.22 -23.60
CA PRO A 252 12.17 19.45 -24.35
C PRO A 252 11.47 20.55 -23.53
N LYS A 253 10.79 20.19 -22.43
CA LYS A 253 10.05 21.13 -21.58
C LYS A 253 10.94 21.84 -20.55
N CYS A 254 11.74 21.10 -19.79
CA CYS A 254 12.58 21.65 -18.72
C CYS A 254 14.10 21.55 -18.98
N LEU A 255 14.50 21.04 -20.15
CA LEU A 255 15.91 20.88 -20.56
C LEU A 255 16.75 19.93 -19.70
N HIS A 256 16.16 19.23 -18.73
CA HIS A 256 16.83 18.20 -17.95
C HIS A 256 17.42 17.11 -18.86
N LYS A 257 18.64 16.68 -18.53
CA LYS A 257 19.42 15.69 -19.28
C LYS A 257 19.81 14.55 -18.36
N SER A 258 19.52 13.31 -18.76
CA SER A 258 19.97 12.13 -18.04
C SER A 258 20.12 10.93 -19.00
N LYS A 259 21.06 10.04 -18.71
CA LYS A 259 21.25 8.79 -19.49
C LYS A 259 20.21 7.73 -19.11
N ASP A 260 19.62 7.86 -17.91
CA ASP A 260 18.95 6.76 -17.22
C ASP A 260 17.44 6.97 -17.06
N LEU A 261 16.85 8.00 -17.69
CA LEU A 261 15.39 8.25 -17.64
C LEU A 261 14.55 7.04 -18.10
N HIS A 262 15.11 6.23 -19.00
CA HIS A 262 14.48 5.00 -19.45
C HIS A 262 14.25 3.97 -18.33
N LEU A 263 15.12 3.92 -17.31
CA LEU A 263 14.96 2.99 -16.17
C LEU A 263 13.66 3.27 -15.41
N TYR A 264 13.38 4.54 -15.14
CA TYR A 264 12.14 4.95 -14.47
C TYR A 264 10.89 4.62 -15.30
N SER A 265 10.98 4.77 -16.63
CA SER A 265 9.89 4.36 -17.51
C SER A 265 9.72 2.85 -17.56
N LEU A 266 10.80 2.06 -17.46
CA LEU A 266 10.70 0.61 -17.34
C LEU A 266 10.10 0.17 -16.00
N SER A 267 10.31 0.92 -14.91
CA SER A 267 9.57 0.69 -13.66
C SER A 267 8.05 0.85 -13.84
N ASP A 268 7.63 1.83 -14.63
CA ASP A 268 6.21 1.98 -15.00
C ASP A 268 5.72 0.77 -15.82
N TYR A 269 6.53 0.29 -16.77
CA TYR A 269 6.23 -0.91 -17.54
C TYR A 269 5.98 -2.12 -16.63
N VAL A 270 6.84 -2.33 -15.63
CA VAL A 270 6.69 -3.45 -14.68
C VAL A 270 5.38 -3.37 -13.91
N LEU A 271 4.97 -2.17 -13.49
CA LEU A 271 3.72 -1.95 -12.75
C LEU A 271 2.47 -2.16 -13.62
N LEU A 272 2.55 -1.86 -14.91
CA LEU A 272 1.43 -2.00 -15.85
C LEU A 272 1.32 -3.41 -16.47
N PHE A 273 2.45 -3.96 -16.94
CA PHE A 273 2.49 -5.14 -17.81
C PHE A 273 3.26 -6.32 -17.21
N GLY A 274 3.94 -6.13 -16.08
CA GLY A 274 4.77 -7.15 -15.44
C GLY A 274 6.24 -7.12 -15.86
N LYS A 275 7.03 -8.04 -15.30
CA LYS A 275 8.50 -8.02 -15.38
C LYS A 275 9.09 -8.47 -16.72
N SER A 276 8.32 -9.23 -17.50
CA SER A 276 8.81 -9.84 -18.72
C SER A 276 8.74 -8.84 -19.87
N ILE A 277 9.86 -8.61 -20.54
CA ILE A 277 9.91 -7.70 -21.69
C ILE A 277 10.77 -8.28 -22.82
N THR A 278 10.29 -8.15 -24.05
CA THR A 278 11.07 -8.42 -25.26
C THR A 278 11.69 -7.13 -25.80
N ASN A 279 12.72 -7.23 -26.65
CA ASN A 279 13.27 -6.05 -27.32
C ASN A 279 12.20 -5.31 -28.17
N LYS A 280 11.24 -6.04 -28.76
CA LYS A 280 10.14 -5.44 -29.51
C LYS A 280 9.25 -4.59 -28.60
N GLN A 281 8.79 -5.16 -27.50
CA GLN A 281 7.97 -4.45 -26.50
C GLN A 281 8.70 -3.26 -25.90
N LEU A 282 10.00 -3.38 -25.63
CA LEU A 282 10.82 -2.26 -25.13
C LEU A 282 10.90 -1.12 -26.14
N CYS A 283 11.15 -1.43 -27.42
CA CYS A 283 11.20 -0.41 -28.46
C CYS A 283 9.84 0.28 -28.64
N GLU A 284 8.75 -0.48 -28.65
CA GLU A 284 7.39 0.05 -28.75
C GLU A 284 7.05 0.94 -27.54
N PHE A 285 7.27 0.46 -26.33
CA PHE A 285 6.92 1.18 -25.10
C PHE A 285 7.77 2.44 -24.88
N LEU A 286 9.06 2.42 -25.23
CA LEU A 286 9.95 3.57 -25.09
C LEU A 286 10.00 4.47 -26.34
N CYS A 287 9.21 4.16 -27.37
CA CYS A 287 9.21 4.85 -28.67
C CYS A 287 10.60 4.96 -29.32
N LEU A 288 11.36 3.86 -29.32
CA LEU A 288 12.70 3.81 -29.92
C LEU A 288 12.61 3.55 -31.42
N SER A 289 13.30 4.35 -32.22
CA SER A 289 13.34 4.22 -33.68
C SER A 289 14.11 3.01 -34.20
N SER A 290 14.92 2.34 -33.35
CA SER A 290 15.77 1.22 -33.77
C SER A 290 15.85 0.11 -32.74
N ARG A 291 15.67 -1.13 -33.21
CA ARG A 291 15.88 -2.37 -32.46
C ARG A 291 17.29 -2.51 -31.88
N HIS A 292 18.28 -1.86 -32.49
CA HIS A 292 19.67 -1.91 -32.04
C HIS A 292 19.88 -1.03 -30.81
N ILE A 293 19.15 0.09 -30.71
CA ILE A 293 19.15 0.94 -29.51
C ILE A 293 18.52 0.17 -28.36
N GLY A 294 17.35 -0.45 -28.58
CA GLY A 294 16.70 -1.27 -27.55
C GLY A 294 17.58 -2.41 -27.05
N LYS A 295 18.24 -3.14 -27.96
CA LYS A 295 19.19 -4.20 -27.62
C LYS A 295 20.36 -3.68 -26.78
N ARG A 296 20.90 -2.50 -27.11
CA ARG A 296 22.00 -1.88 -26.35
C ARG A 296 21.56 -1.56 -24.93
N LEU A 297 20.41 -0.88 -24.76
CA LEU A 297 19.87 -0.57 -23.43
C LEU A 297 19.65 -1.83 -22.58
N LEU A 298 19.08 -2.89 -23.18
CA LEU A 298 18.87 -4.16 -22.50
C LEU A 298 20.18 -4.84 -22.06
N ASN A 299 21.23 -4.74 -22.88
CA ASN A 299 22.54 -5.27 -22.55
C ASN A 299 23.23 -4.43 -21.46
N ASP A 300 23.14 -3.10 -21.54
CA ASP A 300 23.74 -2.17 -20.58
C ASP A 300 23.16 -2.37 -19.17
N MET A 301 21.88 -2.78 -19.06
CA MET A 301 21.22 -3.11 -17.79
C MET A 301 21.61 -4.48 -17.21
N ASN A 302 22.35 -5.31 -17.95
CA ASN A 302 22.78 -6.66 -17.52
C ASN A 302 21.64 -7.53 -16.94
N LEU A 303 20.47 -7.53 -17.61
CA LEU A 303 19.28 -8.21 -17.10
C LEU A 303 19.32 -9.74 -17.26
N PRO A 304 18.77 -10.49 -16.29
CA PRO A 304 18.46 -11.91 -16.48
C PRO A 304 17.55 -12.10 -17.69
N HIS A 305 17.77 -13.17 -18.46
CA HIS A 305 16.95 -13.45 -19.63
C HIS A 305 16.83 -14.94 -19.90
N THR A 306 15.75 -15.31 -20.57
CA THR A 306 15.49 -16.68 -21.05
C THR A 306 15.25 -16.66 -22.56
N GLY A 307 15.42 -17.82 -23.20
CA GLY A 307 15.22 -17.97 -24.64
C GLY A 307 16.40 -17.49 -25.52
N GLY A 308 16.40 -17.97 -26.77
CA GLY A 308 17.45 -17.70 -27.75
C GLY A 308 17.06 -16.65 -28.81
N LYS A 309 18.04 -15.85 -29.25
CA LYS A 309 18.01 -14.94 -30.42
C LYS A 309 16.68 -14.16 -30.57
N LYS A 310 15.75 -14.63 -31.42
CA LYS A 310 14.49 -13.95 -31.76
C LYS A 310 13.42 -14.02 -30.65
N GLY A 311 13.51 -15.00 -29.75
CA GLY A 311 12.55 -15.22 -28.66
C GLY A 311 13.09 -14.86 -27.27
N ARG A 312 14.16 -14.04 -27.19
CA ARG A 312 14.75 -13.66 -25.91
C ARG A 312 13.80 -12.76 -25.13
N VAL A 313 13.48 -13.18 -23.90
CA VAL A 313 12.68 -12.43 -22.94
C VAL A 313 13.57 -12.03 -21.78
N TYR A 314 13.59 -10.75 -21.47
CA TYR A 314 14.35 -10.17 -20.36
C TYR A 314 13.44 -10.01 -19.15
N THR A 315 14.01 -10.16 -17.95
CA THR A 315 13.32 -9.95 -16.68
C THR A 315 13.77 -8.62 -16.08
N LEU A 316 12.85 -7.66 -16.04
CA LEU A 316 13.06 -6.37 -15.39
C LEU A 316 13.04 -6.51 -13.85
N PRO A 317 13.81 -5.69 -13.13
CA PRO A 317 13.82 -5.69 -11.66
C PRO A 317 12.48 -5.22 -11.08
N ASP A 318 12.22 -5.57 -9.82
CA ASP A 318 11.09 -5.00 -9.08
C ASP A 318 11.29 -3.48 -8.87
N PRO A 319 10.23 -2.66 -9.00
CA PRO A 319 10.30 -1.21 -8.84
C PRO A 319 10.13 -0.75 -7.38
N TYR A 320 10.19 -1.66 -6.39
CA TYR A 320 9.93 -1.40 -4.98
C TYR A 320 10.94 -2.04 -4.04
#